data_AF-A0A4U2YGK9-F1
#
_entry.id   AF-A0A4U2YGK9-F1
#
_cell.length_a   1.000
_cell.length_b   1.000
_cell.length_c   1.000
_cell.angle_alpha   90.00
_cell.angle_beta   90.00
_cell.angle_gamma   90.00
#
_symmetry.space_group_name_H-M   'P 1'
#
loop_
_entity.id
_entity.type
_entity.pdbx_description
1 polymer ?
#
loop_
_entity_poly.entity_id
_entity_poly.type
_entity_poly.pdbx_seq_one_letter_code
_entity_poly.pdbx_strand_id
1 'polypeptide(L)'
;MKKVLFVLGTLLFGMVFSFTSEANAAKHEHLMQSATAYVGSTTGHGATYGFYNVQYSTVAVKKKYGTTVPIIPFGTAINLTESITLDGANISKSSFTDTGLGSDYGSYWIDFYYGFDSAQNRTNASLFGVKPVSYTASY
;
A
#
# COMPACT_ATOMS: atom_id res chain seq x y z
N MET A 1 -55.16 -41.45 36.29
CA MET A 1 -54.69 -40.13 35.82
C MET A 1 -53.17 -40.15 35.74
N LYS A 2 -52.59 -40.16 34.54
CA LYS A 2 -51.17 -39.86 34.29
C LYS A 2 -51.09 -39.00 33.03
N LYS A 3 -50.80 -37.72 33.19
CA LYS A 3 -50.35 -36.84 32.11
C LYS A 3 -48.84 -36.79 32.24
N VAL A 4 -48.10 -37.25 31.24
CA VAL A 4 -46.67 -36.94 31.12
C VAL A 4 -46.48 -36.23 29.80
N LEU A 5 -46.08 -34.98 29.94
CA LEU A 5 -45.91 -33.94 28.94
C LEU A 5 -44.69 -34.30 28.07
N PHE A 6 -44.92 -34.61 26.80
CA PHE A 6 -43.88 -34.52 25.78
C PHE A 6 -43.82 -33.05 25.36
N VAL A 7 -42.67 -32.40 25.49
CA VAL A 7 -42.15 -31.24 24.71
C VAL A 7 -41.10 -30.56 25.59
N LEU A 8 -39.82 -30.81 25.29
CA LEU A 8 -38.68 -29.91 25.58
C LEU A 8 -37.41 -30.52 24.98
N GLY A 9 -37.44 -30.74 23.66
CA GLY A 9 -36.32 -31.30 22.89
C GLY A 9 -35.81 -30.38 21.78
N THR A 10 -36.18 -29.09 21.80
CA THR A 10 -35.94 -28.16 20.69
C THR A 10 -35.65 -26.76 21.21
N LEU A 11 -34.51 -26.54 21.87
CA LEU A 11 -33.98 -25.16 22.00
C LEU A 11 -32.51 -25.13 22.44
N LEU A 12 -31.69 -26.04 21.91
CA LEU A 12 -30.27 -26.09 22.29
C LEU A 12 -29.40 -26.57 21.12
N PHE A 13 -29.53 -25.97 19.94
CA PHE A 13 -28.52 -26.08 18.89
C PHE A 13 -28.73 -24.97 17.87
N GLY A 14 -27.83 -23.99 17.81
CA GLY A 14 -27.86 -22.98 16.75
C GLY A 14 -27.55 -21.54 17.15
N MET A 15 -26.73 -21.27 18.16
CA MET A 15 -25.95 -20.03 18.14
C MET A 15 -24.78 -20.24 17.17
N VAL A 16 -25.04 -20.02 15.89
CA VAL A 16 -23.97 -19.81 14.91
C VAL A 16 -23.36 -18.46 15.27
N PHE A 17 -22.24 -18.48 15.98
CA PHE A 17 -21.41 -17.29 16.13
C PHE A 17 -20.89 -16.94 14.74
N SER A 18 -21.52 -15.96 14.09
CA SER A 18 -20.95 -15.26 12.95
C SER A 18 -19.76 -14.45 13.46
N PHE A 19 -18.61 -15.08 13.62
CA PHE A 19 -17.34 -14.37 13.73
C PHE A 19 -17.05 -13.80 12.33
N THR A 20 -17.58 -12.61 12.04
CA THR A 20 -16.95 -11.76 11.02
C THR A 20 -15.59 -11.38 11.59
N SER A 21 -14.55 -12.11 11.20
CA SER A 21 -13.19 -11.66 11.46
C SER A 21 -12.98 -10.42 10.60
N GLU A 22 -13.22 -9.24 11.17
CA GLU A 22 -12.64 -8.03 10.61
C GLU A 22 -11.12 -8.19 10.78
N ALA A 23 -10.46 -8.60 9.69
CA ALA A 23 -9.01 -8.60 9.63
C ALA A 23 -8.58 -7.13 9.70
N ASN A 24 -8.26 -6.66 10.91
CA ASN A 24 -7.62 -5.36 11.09
C ASN A 24 -6.26 -5.44 10.42
N ALA A 25 -6.06 -4.67 9.34
CA ALA A 25 -4.76 -4.55 8.69
C ALA A 25 -3.72 -4.08 9.72
N ALA A 26 -2.59 -4.77 9.80
CA ALA A 26 -1.54 -4.39 10.73
C ALA A 26 -0.88 -3.09 10.24
N LYS A 27 -0.56 -2.19 11.18
CA LYS A 27 0.17 -0.96 10.88
C LYS A 27 1.66 -1.21 11.09
N HIS A 28 2.45 -0.90 10.08
CA HIS A 28 3.91 -1.03 10.08
C HIS A 28 4.52 0.36 9.94
N GLU A 29 5.34 0.75 10.90
CA GLU A 29 6.06 2.03 10.86
C GLU A 29 7.43 1.85 10.22
N HIS A 30 7.75 2.73 9.26
CA HIS A 30 9.02 2.77 8.57
C HIS A 30 9.62 4.16 8.75
N LEU A 31 10.67 4.26 9.55
CA LEU A 31 11.30 5.53 9.90
C LEU A 31 12.50 5.81 9.00
N MET A 32 12.66 7.06 8.58
CA MET A 32 13.86 7.57 7.89
C MET A 32 14.28 6.75 6.67
N GLN A 33 13.30 6.28 5.89
CA GLN A 33 13.55 5.58 4.63
C GLN A 33 13.96 6.56 3.55
N SER A 34 14.81 6.11 2.63
CA SER A 34 15.10 6.88 1.42
C SER A 34 13.83 6.94 0.55
N ALA A 35 13.50 8.12 0.07
CA ALA A 35 12.52 8.37 -0.96
C ALA A 35 13.16 9.00 -2.18
N THR A 36 12.75 8.56 -3.36
CA THR A 36 13.11 9.17 -4.65
C THR A 36 11.87 9.47 -5.46
N ALA A 37 12.06 9.85 -6.72
CA ALA A 37 10.99 10.03 -7.68
C ALA A 37 11.32 9.34 -9.02
N TYR A 38 10.28 8.85 -9.69
CA TYR A 38 10.38 8.23 -11.00
C TYR A 38 9.26 8.67 -11.94
N VAL A 39 9.47 8.40 -13.22
CA VAL A 39 8.45 8.51 -14.27
C VAL A 39 8.24 7.15 -14.91
N GLY A 40 7.08 6.93 -15.52
CA GLY A 40 6.76 5.64 -16.12
C GLY A 40 5.39 5.59 -16.77
N SER A 41 4.91 4.38 -17.05
CA SER A 41 3.56 4.16 -17.57
C SER A 41 2.51 4.32 -16.46
N THR A 42 1.27 4.64 -16.84
CA THR A 42 0.09 4.60 -15.96
C THR A 42 -0.32 3.17 -15.58
N THR A 43 0.10 2.16 -16.34
CA THR A 43 -0.23 0.76 -16.04
C THR A 43 0.56 0.18 -14.86
N GLY A 44 1.84 0.51 -14.70
CA GLY A 44 2.67 0.02 -13.58
C GLY A 44 2.74 -1.52 -13.45
N HIS A 45 3.47 -2.03 -12.45
CA HIS A 45 3.50 -3.47 -12.17
C HIS A 45 2.24 -3.98 -11.44
N GLY A 46 1.50 -3.09 -10.75
CA GLY A 46 0.28 -3.43 -10.03
C GLY A 46 -0.97 -3.60 -10.90
N ALA A 47 -0.93 -3.26 -12.19
CA ALA A 47 -2.11 -3.30 -13.07
C ALA A 47 -2.77 -4.68 -13.14
N THR A 48 -2.00 -5.77 -13.04
CA THR A 48 -2.53 -7.14 -13.02
C THR A 48 -3.48 -7.39 -11.84
N TYR A 49 -3.40 -6.56 -10.79
CA TYR A 49 -4.24 -6.60 -9.60
C TYR A 49 -5.24 -5.42 -9.53
N GLY A 50 -5.34 -4.61 -10.59
CA GLY A 50 -6.22 -3.45 -10.65
C GLY A 50 -5.67 -2.17 -10.04
N PHE A 51 -4.38 -2.11 -9.71
CA PHE A 51 -3.73 -0.91 -9.19
C PHE A 51 -2.95 -0.20 -10.30
N TYR A 52 -3.35 1.03 -10.60
CA TYR A 52 -2.74 1.85 -11.66
C TYR A 52 -1.95 3.00 -11.06
N ASN A 53 -0.92 3.44 -11.78
CA ASN A 53 -0.09 4.55 -11.36
C ASN A 53 -0.81 5.88 -11.55
N VAL A 54 -1.00 6.62 -10.45
CA VAL A 54 -1.63 7.94 -10.42
C VAL A 54 -0.59 8.97 -9.96
N GLN A 55 -0.39 10.01 -10.76
CA GLN A 55 0.61 11.04 -10.49
C GLN A 55 0.46 11.59 -9.07
N TYR A 56 1.57 11.59 -8.32
CA TYR A 56 1.68 12.05 -6.94
C TYR A 56 0.85 11.29 -5.89
N SER A 57 0.12 10.24 -6.28
CA SER A 57 -0.66 9.38 -5.38
C SER A 57 -0.15 7.94 -5.35
N THR A 58 0.77 7.61 -6.26
CA THR A 58 1.42 6.32 -6.36
C THR A 58 2.85 6.39 -5.84
N VAL A 59 3.24 5.36 -5.13
CA VAL A 59 4.63 5.05 -4.82
C VAL A 59 5.01 3.67 -5.35
N ALA A 60 6.23 3.53 -5.84
CA ALA A 60 6.86 2.23 -6.04
C ALA A 60 7.55 1.78 -4.76
N VAL A 61 7.59 0.47 -4.54
CA VAL A 61 8.37 -0.17 -3.45
C VAL A 61 9.36 -1.14 -4.05
N LYS A 62 10.37 -1.53 -3.27
CA LYS A 62 11.24 -2.64 -3.68
C LYS A 62 10.44 -3.91 -3.96
N LYS A 63 10.84 -4.61 -5.02
CA LYS A 63 10.43 -5.99 -5.29
C LYS A 63 11.39 -7.00 -4.68
N LYS A 64 10.89 -8.20 -4.44
CA LYS A 64 11.73 -9.36 -4.13
C LYS A 64 12.64 -9.64 -5.32
N TYR A 65 13.90 -9.95 -5.03
CA TYR A 65 14.94 -10.17 -6.04
C TYR A 65 14.48 -11.18 -7.11
N GLY A 66 14.66 -10.84 -8.39
CA GLY A 66 14.28 -11.70 -9.51
C GLY A 66 12.77 -11.79 -9.79
N THR A 67 11.92 -10.98 -9.14
CA THR A 67 10.46 -11.03 -9.32
C THR A 67 9.87 -9.63 -9.55
N THR A 68 8.55 -9.57 -9.79
CA THR A 68 7.73 -8.35 -9.72
C THR A 68 6.93 -8.26 -8.41
N VAL A 69 7.13 -9.21 -7.49
CA VAL A 69 6.39 -9.27 -6.22
C VAL A 69 6.93 -8.20 -5.29
N PRO A 70 6.10 -7.26 -4.81
CA PRO A 70 6.58 -6.20 -3.94
C PRO A 70 6.88 -6.72 -2.52
N ILE A 71 7.79 -6.05 -1.82
CA ILE A 71 8.07 -6.32 -0.40
C ILE A 71 6.89 -5.91 0.47
N ILE A 72 6.23 -4.80 0.12
CA ILE A 72 4.96 -4.36 0.72
C ILE A 72 3.84 -4.59 -0.32
N PRO A 73 2.75 -5.32 -0.01
CA PRO A 73 1.73 -5.67 -0.99
C PRO A 73 1.18 -4.47 -1.78
N PHE A 74 0.86 -4.68 -3.06
CA PHE A 74 0.14 -3.67 -3.83
C PHE A 74 -1.21 -3.32 -3.20
N GLY A 75 -1.65 -2.08 -3.38
CA GLY A 75 -2.86 -1.55 -2.76
C GLY A 75 -2.70 -1.10 -1.32
N THR A 76 -1.56 -1.41 -0.67
CA THR A 76 -1.25 -0.92 0.66
C THR A 76 -1.23 0.61 0.65
N ALA A 77 -2.08 1.20 1.49
CA ALA A 77 -2.07 2.64 1.72
C ALA A 77 -0.90 3.01 2.62
N ILE A 78 -0.21 4.09 2.28
CA ILE A 78 0.80 4.72 3.12
C ILE A 78 0.37 6.10 3.58
N ASN A 79 0.71 6.43 4.82
CA ASN A 79 0.58 7.77 5.37
C ASN A 79 1.96 8.25 5.76
N LEU A 80 2.42 9.36 5.16
CA LEU A 80 3.69 9.97 5.53
C LEU A 80 3.54 10.66 6.89
N THR A 81 4.56 10.54 7.74
CA THR A 81 4.64 11.29 9.00
C THR A 81 4.68 12.79 8.75
N GLU A 82 5.42 13.20 7.72
CA GLU A 82 5.48 14.57 7.24
C GLU A 82 5.14 14.60 5.75
N SER A 83 4.34 15.59 5.35
CA SER A 83 4.04 15.77 3.94
C SER A 83 5.28 16.11 3.13
N ILE A 84 5.33 15.63 1.89
CA ILE A 84 6.32 16.05 0.89
C ILE A 84 5.66 16.91 -0.19
N THR A 85 6.43 17.81 -0.78
CA THR A 85 5.96 18.60 -1.94
C THR A 85 6.51 18.03 -3.23
N LEU A 86 5.61 17.66 -4.15
CA LEU A 86 5.90 17.23 -5.51
C LEU A 86 5.31 18.26 -6.48
N ASP A 87 6.16 19.11 -7.06
CA ASP A 87 5.74 20.13 -8.05
C ASP A 87 4.58 21.02 -7.57
N GLY A 88 4.68 21.50 -6.32
CA GLY A 88 3.63 22.30 -5.67
C GLY A 88 2.48 21.50 -5.04
N ALA A 89 2.33 20.22 -5.36
CA ALA A 89 1.35 19.35 -4.70
C ALA A 89 1.88 18.85 -3.34
N ASN A 90 1.07 18.98 -2.28
CA ASN A 90 1.41 18.49 -0.95
C ASN A 90 0.87 17.06 -0.76
N ILE A 91 1.78 16.10 -0.59
CA ILE A 91 1.48 14.67 -0.53
C ILE A 91 1.71 14.18 0.90
N SER A 92 0.63 13.72 1.54
CA SER A 92 0.66 13.06 2.86
C SER A 92 0.20 11.61 2.82
N LYS A 93 -0.44 11.19 1.72
CA LYS A 93 -0.99 9.85 1.53
C LYS A 93 -0.72 9.38 0.10
N SER A 94 -0.44 8.09 -0.04
CA SER A 94 -0.25 7.44 -1.33
C SER A 94 -0.53 5.94 -1.19
N SER A 95 -0.41 5.19 -2.27
CA SER A 95 -0.48 3.73 -2.24
C SER A 95 0.64 3.08 -3.05
N PHE A 96 1.03 1.89 -2.62
CA PHE A 96 1.96 1.06 -3.39
C PHE A 96 1.23 0.44 -4.58
N THR A 97 1.53 0.89 -5.79
CA THR A 97 0.95 0.32 -7.03
C THR A 97 2.02 -0.15 -8.01
N ASP A 98 3.30 0.05 -7.68
CA ASP A 98 4.40 -0.24 -8.57
C ASP A 98 5.61 -0.82 -7.83
N THR A 99 6.56 -1.37 -8.59
CA THR A 99 7.82 -1.85 -8.05
C THR A 99 9.04 -1.31 -8.77
N GLY A 100 10.10 -1.10 -7.99
CA GLY A 100 11.44 -0.74 -8.47
C GLY A 100 12.52 -1.67 -7.91
N LEU A 101 13.73 -1.55 -8.46
CA LEU A 101 14.90 -2.27 -7.95
C LEU A 101 15.49 -1.57 -6.71
N GLY A 102 15.60 -0.24 -6.74
CA GLY A 102 16.13 0.57 -5.63
C GLY A 102 17.48 0.05 -5.09
N SER A 103 18.38 -0.41 -5.95
CA SER A 103 19.59 -1.18 -5.57
C SER A 103 20.46 -0.49 -4.53
N ASP A 104 20.49 0.83 -4.53
CA ASP A 104 21.35 1.64 -3.66
C ASP A 104 20.70 2.03 -2.32
N TYR A 105 19.44 1.62 -2.10
CA TYR A 105 18.64 2.06 -0.95
C TYR A 105 18.25 0.91 0.00
N GLY A 106 17.65 1.25 1.15
CA GLY A 106 17.13 0.27 2.13
C GLY A 106 15.97 -0.59 1.59
N SER A 107 15.55 -1.60 2.35
CA SER A 107 14.47 -2.53 1.96
C SER A 107 13.10 -1.88 1.82
N TYR A 108 12.86 -0.78 2.54
CA TYR A 108 11.59 -0.04 2.57
C TYR A 108 11.73 1.35 1.92
N TRP A 109 12.66 1.47 0.98
CA TRP A 109 12.71 2.62 0.08
C TRP A 109 11.41 2.75 -0.72
N ILE A 110 11.01 4.00 -0.97
CA ILE A 110 9.82 4.33 -1.76
C ILE A 110 10.18 5.28 -2.90
N ASP A 111 9.48 5.16 -4.01
CA ASP A 111 9.72 5.98 -5.21
C ASP A 111 8.43 6.67 -5.63
N PHE A 112 8.37 8.00 -5.56
CA PHE A 112 7.14 8.72 -5.90
C PHE A 112 6.95 8.81 -7.41
N TYR A 113 5.78 8.39 -7.88
CA TYR A 113 5.43 8.47 -9.29
C TYR A 113 5.10 9.92 -9.67
N TYR A 114 6.00 10.52 -10.45
CA TYR A 114 5.88 11.90 -10.96
C TYR A 114 4.98 12.03 -12.18
N GLY A 115 4.48 10.91 -12.72
CA GLY A 115 3.59 10.89 -13.88
C GLY A 115 4.20 10.22 -15.10
N PHE A 116 3.50 10.38 -16.23
CA PHE A 116 3.89 9.77 -17.50
C PHE A 116 5.27 10.27 -17.95
N ASP A 117 6.02 9.41 -18.63
CA ASP A 117 7.38 9.72 -19.08
C ASP A 117 7.40 10.86 -20.12
N SER A 118 7.70 12.07 -19.64
CA SER A 118 7.83 13.29 -20.41
C SER A 118 9.09 14.03 -19.99
N ALA A 119 9.61 14.93 -20.85
CA ALA A 119 10.81 15.69 -20.55
C ALA A 119 10.68 16.52 -19.25
N GLN A 120 9.50 17.12 -19.03
CA GLN A 120 9.22 17.88 -17.82
C GLN A 120 9.21 16.97 -16.58
N ASN A 121 8.49 15.84 -16.63
CA ASN A 121 8.39 14.95 -15.48
C ASN A 121 9.73 14.30 -15.15
N ARG A 122 10.55 13.95 -16.15
CA ARG A 122 11.93 13.46 -15.93
C ARG A 122 12.78 14.50 -15.22
N THR A 123 12.68 15.76 -15.64
CA THR A 123 13.40 16.88 -15.01
C THR A 123 12.94 17.05 -13.57
N ASN A 124 11.63 17.10 -13.32
CA ASN A 124 11.08 17.28 -11.98
C ASN A 124 11.41 16.11 -11.05
N ALA A 125 11.31 14.86 -11.53
CA ALA A 125 11.67 13.67 -10.78
C ALA A 125 13.17 13.66 -10.43
N SER A 126 14.03 14.07 -11.37
CA SER A 126 15.47 14.21 -11.11
C SER A 126 15.77 15.29 -10.07
N LEU A 127 15.08 16.43 -10.12
CA LEU A 127 15.24 17.53 -9.15
C LEU A 127 14.73 17.18 -7.75
N PHE A 128 13.80 16.21 -7.63
CA PHE A 128 13.35 15.73 -6.32
C PHE A 128 14.51 15.13 -5.51
N GLY A 129 15.45 14.45 -6.18
CA GLY A 129 16.62 13.84 -5.56
C GLY A 129 16.28 12.70 -4.60
N VAL A 130 17.09 12.55 -3.56
CA VAL A 130 16.86 11.58 -2.47
C VAL A 130 16.47 12.35 -1.21
N LYS A 131 15.35 11.99 -0.58
CA LYS A 131 14.88 12.60 0.66
C LYS A 131 14.63 11.54 1.73
N PRO A 132 14.94 11.81 3.01
CA PRO A 132 14.48 10.94 4.09
C PRO A 132 12.98 11.15 4.32
N VAL A 133 12.23 10.05 4.45
CA VAL A 133 10.81 10.08 4.80
C VAL A 133 10.50 9.03 5.86
N SER A 134 9.52 9.31 6.70
CA SER A 134 8.92 8.34 7.60
C SER A 134 7.47 8.12 7.20
N TYR A 135 6.99 6.88 7.25
CA TYR A 135 5.61 6.55 6.88
C TYR A 135 5.08 5.32 7.61
N THR A 136 3.75 5.24 7.69
CA THR A 136 3.03 4.06 8.16
C THR A 136 2.36 3.37 6.98
N ALA A 137 2.51 2.06 6.86
CA ALA A 137 1.84 1.20 5.89
C ALA A 137 0.83 0.27 6.59
N SER A 138 -0.36 0.09 6.03
CA SER A 138 -1.41 -0.77 6.61
C SER A 138 -1.67 -1.99 5.73
N TYR A 139 -1.22 -3.18 6.15
CA TYR A 139 -1.37 -4.46 5.42
C TYR A 139 -1.20 -5.70 6.30
#